data_AF-A0A5J4S9K5-F1
#
_entry.id   AF-A0A5J4S9K5-F1
#
_cell.length_a   1.000
_cell.length_b   1.000
_cell.length_c   1.000
_cell.angle_alpha   90.00
_cell.angle_beta   90.00
_cell.angle_gamma   90.00
#
_symmetry.space_group_name_H-M   'P 1'
#
loop_
_entity.id
_entity.type
_entity.pdbx_description
1 polymer ?
#
loop_
_entity_poly.entity_id
_entity_poly.type
_entity_poly.pdbx_seq_one_letter_code
_entity_poly.pdbx_strand_id
1 'polypeptide(L)' 'MLGLRTTWQAREYILAMKKYSGIKTMQIIGEIRYADAKSKGVGNHSTSNEDILRELIFKILH' A
#
# COMPACT_ATOMS: atom_id res chain seq x y z
N MET A 1 8.67 -4.73 -19.66
CA MET A 1 9.79 -4.18 -18.86
C MET A 1 9.25 -3.14 -17.88
N LEU A 2 9.85 -3.00 -16.70
CA LEU A 2 9.39 -2.14 -15.59
C LEU A 2 9.50 -0.61 -15.83
N GLY A 3 9.86 -0.16 -17.04
CA GLY A 3 9.85 1.27 -17.41
C GLY A 3 10.81 2.17 -16.63
N LEU A 4 11.85 1.61 -15.98
CA LEU A 4 12.80 2.35 -15.17
C LEU A 4 13.59 3.34 -16.04
N ARG A 5 13.57 4.63 -15.66
CA ARG A 5 14.22 5.72 -16.42
C ARG A 5 15.59 6.08 -15.85
N THR A 6 15.84 5.77 -14.58
CA THR A 6 17.11 6.08 -13.91
C THR A 6 17.63 4.89 -13.11
N THR A 7 18.95 4.85 -12.94
CA THR A 7 19.64 3.84 -12.13
C THR A 7 19.27 3.94 -10.65
N TRP A 8 18.92 5.15 -10.18
CA TRP A 8 18.42 5.36 -8.82
C TRP A 8 17.11 4.61 -8.58
N GLN A 9 16.15 4.65 -9.51
CA GLN A 9 14.89 3.90 -9.37
C GLN A 9 15.15 2.40 -9.23
N ALA A 10 16.04 1.84 -10.06
CA ALA A 10 16.39 0.43 -9.98
C ALA A 10 16.96 0.05 -8.59
N ARG A 11 17.80 0.91 -8.01
CA ARG A 11 18.37 0.70 -6.66
C ARG A 11 17.28 0.66 -5.59
N GLU A 12 16.30 1.56 -5.64
CA GLU A 12 15.20 1.58 -4.69
C GLU A 12 14.35 0.31 -4.76
N TYR A 13 14.02 -0.17 -5.98
CA TYR A 13 13.30 -1.44 -6.14
C TYR A 13 14.10 -2.64 -5.61
N ILE A 14 15.41 -2.69 -5.86
CA ILE A 14 16.28 -3.77 -5.34
C ILE A 14 16.32 -3.75 -3.81
N LEU A 15 16.41 -2.58 -3.19
CA LEU A 15 16.36 -2.44 -1.73
C LEU A 15 15.01 -2.87 -1.16
N ALA A 16 13.91 -2.48 -1.81
CA ALA A 16 12.55 -2.86 -1.39
C ALA A 16 12.32 -4.38 -1.51
N MET A 17 12.79 -5.01 -2.59
CA MET A 17 12.66 -6.47 -2.79
C MET A 17 13.35 -7.31 -1.71
N LYS A 18 14.36 -6.76 -1.02
CA LYS A 18 15.00 -7.43 0.13
C LYS A 18 14.16 -7.38 1.40
N LYS A 19 13.24 -6.42 1.50
CA LYS A 19 12.42 -6.17 2.71
C LYS A 19 10.99 -6.69 2.57
N TYR A 20 10.44 -6.68 1.35
CA TYR A 20 9.06 -7.07 1.09
C TYR A 20 9.02 -8.25 0.11
N SER A 21 8.42 -9.35 0.54
CA SER A 21 8.11 -10.46 -0.35
C SER A 21 6.98 -10.06 -1.32
N GLY A 22 6.93 -10.69 -2.50
CA GLY A 22 5.86 -10.42 -3.47
C GLY A 22 4.46 -10.62 -2.88
N ILE A 23 4.28 -11.60 -1.99
CA ILE A 23 3.01 -11.85 -1.29
C ILE A 23 2.64 -10.66 -0.40
N LYS A 24 3.57 -10.20 0.47
CA LYS A 24 3.33 -9.06 1.37
C LYS A 24 3.05 -7.79 0.56
N THR A 25 3.78 -7.56 -0.54
CA THR A 25 3.52 -6.43 -1.44
C THR A 25 2.10 -6.47 -2.01
N MET A 26 1.63 -7.63 -2.47
CA MET A 26 0.26 -7.78 -2.99
C MET A 26 -0.80 -7.58 -1.92
N GLN A 27 -0.56 -8.04 -0.69
CA GLN A 27 -1.44 -7.78 0.46
C GLN A 27 -1.54 -6.29 0.76
N ILE A 28 -0.41 -5.59 0.85
CA ILE A 28 -0.35 -4.13 1.06
C ILE A 28 -1.15 -3.39 -0.03
N ILE A 29 -0.99 -3.77 -1.30
CA ILE A 29 -1.75 -3.17 -2.40
C ILE A 29 -3.26 -3.42 -2.22
N GLY A 30 -3.66 -4.61 -1.77
CA GLY A 30 -5.06 -4.93 -1.45
C GLY A 30 -5.63 -4.01 -0.37
N GLU A 31 -4.88 -3.81 0.72
CA GLU A 31 -5.30 -2.94 1.82
C GLU A 31 -5.41 -1.47 1.41
N ILE A 32 -4.50 -0.98 0.56
CA ILE A 32 -4.58 0.37 -0.02
C ILE A 32 -5.87 0.53 -0.82
N ARG A 33 -6.24 -0.44 -1.65
CA ARG A 33 -7.50 -0.39 -2.43
C ARG A 33 -8.73 -0.42 -1.52
N TYR A 34 -8.69 -1.21 -0.45
CA TYR A 34 -9.78 -1.30 0.50
C TYR A 34 -9.97 0.01 1.28
N ALA A 35 -8.86 0.62 1.71
CA ALA A 35 -8.88 1.94 2.35
C ALA A 35 -9.40 3.05 1.41
N ASP A 36 -9.01 3.03 0.14
CA ASP A 36 -9.52 3.96 -0.88
C ASP A 36 -11.02 3.78 -1.14
N ALA A 37 -11.52 2.54 -1.16
CA ALA A 37 -12.95 2.28 -1.28
C ALA A 37 -13.72 2.80 -0.05
N LYS A 38 -13.20 2.55 1.16
CA LYS A 38 -13.79 3.04 2.42
C LYS A 38 -13.84 4.57 2.47
N SER A 39 -12.77 5.26 2.07
CA SER A 39 -12.73 6.73 2.09
C SER A 39 -13.70 7.37 1.09
N LYS A 40 -14.11 6.62 0.05
CA LYS A 40 -15.18 6.99 -0.89
C LYS A 40 -16.58 6.60 -0.40
N GLY A 41 -16.70 6.08 0.82
CA GLY A 41 -17.98 5.70 1.43
C GLY A 41 -18.51 4.34 1.00
N VAL A 42 -17.71 3.49 0.36
CA VAL A 42 -18.12 2.14 -0.02
C VAL A 42 -18.09 1.24 1.22
N GLY A 43 -19.24 0.71 1.63
CA GLY A 43 -19.36 -0.30 2.68
C GLY A 43 -19.38 0.22 4.13
N ASN A 44 -19.17 1.52 4.37
CA ASN A 44 -19.49 2.17 5.65
C ASN A 44 -19.44 3.72 5.53
N HIS A 45 -20.46 4.44 5.99
CA HIS A 45 -20.52 5.91 5.88
C HIS A 45 -20.04 6.67 7.13
N SER A 46 -19.80 5.99 8.25
CA SER A 46 -19.55 6.63 9.54
C SER A 46 -18.08 6.65 9.98
N THR A 47 -17.17 6.01 9.25
CA THR A 47 -15.75 5.98 9.60
C THR A 47 -15.04 7.24 9.08
N SER A 48 -14.31 7.94 9.95
CA SER A 48 -13.47 9.08 9.55
C SER A 48 -12.33 8.63 8.64
N ASN A 49 -11.95 9.47 7.68
CA ASN A 49 -10.76 9.26 6.85
C ASN A 49 -9.49 9.08 7.70
N GLU A 50 -9.42 9.74 8.86
CA GLU A 50 -8.30 9.62 9.79
C GLU A 50 -8.17 8.20 10.35
N ASP A 51 -9.28 7.58 10.72
CA ASP A 51 -9.31 6.22 11.27
C ASP A 51 -8.99 5.19 10.18
N ILE A 52 -9.47 5.40 8.96
CA ILE A 52 -9.15 4.56 7.79
C ILE A 52 -7.63 4.58 7.54
N LEU A 53 -7.00 5.76 7.59
CA LEU A 53 -5.57 5.88 7.37
C LEU A 53 -4.75 5.25 8.51
N ARG A 54 -5.19 5.38 9.76
CA ARG A 54 -4.56 4.69 10.91
C ARG A 54 -4.63 3.17 10.76
N GLU A 55 -5.80 2.64 10.37
CA GLU A 55 -5.98 1.21 10.10
C GLU A 55 -5.05 0.75 8.97
N LEU A 56 -4.95 1.51 7.88
CA LEU A 56 -4.07 1.20 6.76
C LEU A 56 -2.59 1.14 7.19
N ILE A 57 -2.12 2.12 7.96
CA ILE A 57 -0.73 2.13 8.47
C ILE A 57 -0.47 0.87 9.31
N PHE A 58 -1.40 0.53 10.21
CA PHE A 58 -1.27 -0.68 11.03
C PHE A 58 -1.10 -1.93 10.17
N LYS A 59 -1.94 -2.10 9.15
CA LYS A 59 -1.91 -3.26 8.23
C LYS A 59 -0.69 -3.32 7.32
N ILE A 60 -0.06 -2.18 7.03
CA ILE A 60 1.19 -2.15 6.26
C ILE A 60 2.38 -2.57 7.14
N LEU A 61 2.39 -2.13 8.40
CA LEU A 61 3.52 -2.32 9.32
C LEU A 61 3.51 -3.66 10.07
N HIS A 62 2.34 -4.27 10.26
CA HIS A 62 2.16 -5.62 10.81
C HIS A 62 1.96 -6.61 9.67
#